data_AF-A0A7C2ZSZ6-F1
#
_entry.id   AF-A0A7C2ZSZ6-F1
#
_cell.length_a   1.000
_cell.length_b   1.000
_cell.length_c   1.000
_cell.angle_alpha   90.00
_cell.angle_beta   90.00
_cell.angle_gamma   90.00
#
_symmetry.space_group_name_H-M   'P 1'
#
loop_
_entity.id
_entity.type
_entity.pdbx_description
1 polymer ?
#
loop_
_entity_poly.entity_id
_entity_poly.type
_entity_poly.pdbx_seq_one_letter_code
_entity_poly.pdbx_strand_id
1 'polypeptide(L)' 'MTTENNNNLYPDLLTEEELIKFLRIPSVSKANDYHNVIENLKRMHGIPRIHICGKPLYPVGAIRKWIEEKTILGK' A
#
# COMPACT_ATOMS: atom_id res chain seq x y z
N MET A 1 -19.02 -5.26 -26.91
CA MET A 1 -18.72 -4.00 -26.21
C MET A 1 -18.22 -4.38 -24.84
N THR A 2 -16.90 -4.40 -24.65
CA THR A 2 -16.28 -4.79 -23.39
C THR A 2 -16.50 -3.67 -22.38
N THR A 3 -17.22 -3.99 -21.31
CA THR A 3 -17.42 -3.12 -20.16
C THR A 3 -16.09 -2.94 -19.45
N GLU A 4 -15.34 -1.90 -19.81
CA GLU A 4 -14.20 -1.46 -18.99
C GLU A 4 -14.78 -0.89 -17.69
N ASN A 5 -14.87 -1.74 -16.67
CA ASN A 5 -15.09 -1.33 -15.30
C ASN A 5 -13.83 -0.58 -14.81
N ASN A 6 -13.70 0.68 -15.23
CA ASN A 6 -12.68 1.63 -14.78
C ASN A 6 -13.00 2.15 -13.36
N ASN A 7 -13.32 1.23 -12.44
CA ASN A 7 -13.50 1.52 -11.01
C ASN A 7 -12.21 1.31 -10.21
N ASN A 8 -11.06 1.13 -10.88
CA ASN A 8 -9.79 1.10 -10.19
C ASN A 8 -9.42 2.54 -9.83
N LEU A 9 -9.85 2.99 -8.65
CA LEU A 9 -9.50 4.30 -8.06
C LEU A 9 -7.98 4.53 -7.96
N TYR A 10 -7.19 3.47 -8.17
CA TYR A 10 -5.75 3.50 -8.07
C TYR A 10 -5.09 2.80 -9.27
N PRO A 11 -3.92 3.28 -9.73
CA PRO A 11 -3.08 2.57 -10.69
C PRO A 11 -2.58 1.24 -10.11
N ASP A 12 -2.18 0.30 -10.96
CA ASP A 12 -1.68 -1.03 -10.52
C ASP A 12 -0.40 -0.94 -9.66
N LEU A 13 0.34 0.15 -9.77
CA LEU A 13 1.51 0.48 -8.96
C LEU A 13 1.25 1.80 -8.24
N LEU A 14 1.28 1.78 -6.90
CA LEU A 14 1.17 2.98 -6.08
C LEU A 14 2.54 3.58 -5.84
N THR A 15 2.61 4.90 -5.85
CA THR A 15 3.64 5.67 -5.15
C THR A 15 3.45 5.60 -3.63
N GLU A 16 4.39 6.12 -2.85
CA GLU A 16 4.26 6.16 -1.40
C GLU A 16 3.08 7.04 -0.94
N GLU A 17 2.86 8.19 -1.57
CA GLU A 17 1.73 9.08 -1.27
C GLU A 17 0.39 8.39 -1.54
N GLU A 18 0.29 7.65 -2.64
CA GLU A 18 -0.91 6.90 -2.99
C GLU A 18 -1.12 5.72 -2.04
N LEU A 19 -0.05 5.03 -1.62
CA LEU A 19 -0.11 3.97 -0.62
C LEU A 19 -0.64 4.49 0.73
N ILE A 20 -0.14 5.65 1.18
CA ILE A 20 -0.61 6.31 2.42
C ILE A 20 -2.12 6.53 2.37
N LYS A 21 -2.64 7.01 1.23
CA LYS A 21 -4.08 7.22 1.01
C LYS A 21 -4.83 5.89 0.93
N PHE A 22 -4.30 4.91 0.19
CA PHE A 22 -4.88 3.58 0.00
C PHE A 22 -5.09 2.86 1.35
N LEU A 23 -4.07 2.89 2.22
CA LEU A 23 -4.12 2.28 3.55
C LEU A 23 -4.84 3.15 4.60
N ARG A 24 -5.32 4.34 4.20
CA ARG A 24 -5.99 5.31 5.09
C ARG A 24 -5.16 5.68 6.32
N ILE A 25 -3.83 5.72 6.19
CA ILE A 25 -2.91 6.02 7.30
C ILE A 25 -3.30 7.31 8.03
N PRO A 26 -3.68 8.42 7.36
CA PRO A 26 -4.04 9.64 8.07
C PRO A 26 -5.27 9.51 8.99
N SER A 27 -6.17 8.57 8.69
CA SER A 27 -7.37 8.35 9.50
C SER A 27 -7.11 7.47 10.73
N VAL A 28 -6.00 6.72 10.75
CA VAL A 28 -5.69 5.74 11.81
C VAL A 28 -4.40 6.05 12.57
N SER A 29 -3.58 6.98 12.08
CA SER A 29 -2.31 7.36 12.68
C SER A 29 -2.25 8.85 12.98
N LYS A 30 -1.76 9.19 14.19
CA LYS A 30 -1.47 10.56 14.63
C LYS A 30 -0.02 10.98 14.35
N ALA A 31 0.72 10.21 13.55
CA ALA A 31 2.11 10.56 13.23
C ALA A 31 2.18 11.90 12.50
N ASN A 32 3.16 12.73 12.86
CA ASN A 32 3.43 14.00 12.18
C ASN A 32 4.04 13.80 10.78
N ASP A 33 4.65 12.64 10.55
CA ASP A 33 5.25 12.26 9.28
C ASP A 33 4.89 10.81 8.95
N TYR A 34 4.07 10.64 7.91
CA TYR A 34 3.60 9.33 7.46
C TYR A 34 4.68 8.52 6.72
N HIS A 35 5.78 9.15 6.27
CA HIS A 35 6.93 8.42 5.74
C HIS A 35 7.48 7.42 6.78
N ASN A 36 7.56 7.83 8.05
CA ASN A 36 8.02 6.96 9.14
C ASN A 36 7.10 5.75 9.37
N VAL A 37 5.79 5.92 9.17
CA VAL A 37 4.84 4.80 9.22
C VAL A 37 5.13 3.81 8.10
N ILE A 38 5.36 4.30 6.88
CA ILE A 38 5.69 3.45 5.74
C ILE A 38 7.05 2.75 5.94
N GLU A 39 8.07 3.44 6.45
CA GLU A 39 9.35 2.83 6.80
C GLU A 39 9.22 1.72 7.85
N ASN A 40 8.39 1.92 8.87
CA ASN A 40 8.08 0.88 9.84
C ASN A 40 7.37 -0.32 9.18
N LEU A 41 6.41 -0.10 8.28
CA LEU A 41 5.75 -1.17 7.52
C LEU A 41 6.74 -1.95 6.64
N LYS A 42 7.74 -1.28 6.05
CA LYS A 42 8.82 -1.92 5.30
C LYS A 42 9.70 -2.80 6.19
N ARG A 43 10.15 -2.27 7.34
CA ARG A 43 11.13 -2.93 8.22
C ARG A 43 10.53 -4.03 9.08
N MET A 44 9.37 -3.76 9.68
CA MET A 44 8.79 -4.62 10.71
C MET A 44 7.70 -5.55 10.17
N HIS A 45 6.98 -5.13 9.12
CA HIS A 45 5.82 -5.88 8.64
C HIS A 45 5.98 -6.45 7.22
N GLY A 46 7.11 -6.15 6.56
CA GLY A 46 7.47 -6.72 5.26
C GLY A 46 6.52 -6.31 4.13
N ILE A 47 6.06 -5.05 4.11
CA ILE A 47 5.12 -4.60 3.08
C ILE A 47 5.70 -4.82 1.66
N PRO A 48 4.95 -5.41 0.71
CA PRO A 48 5.42 -5.68 -0.65
C PRO A 48 5.77 -4.39 -1.39
N ARG A 49 6.94 -4.37 -2.04
CA ARG A 49 7.39 -3.25 -2.88
C ARG A 49 8.34 -3.72 -3.97
N ILE A 50 8.41 -2.96 -5.06
CA ILE A 50 9.42 -3.08 -6.12
C ILE A 50 10.17 -1.76 -6.26
N HIS A 51 11.35 -1.76 -6.90
CA HIS A 51 12.08 -0.53 -7.19
C HIS A 51 12.14 -0.30 -8.70
N ILE A 52 11.68 0.87 -9.15
CA ILE A 52 11.81 1.34 -10.54
C ILE A 52 12.50 2.70 -10.49
N CYS A 53 13.57 2.86 -11.27
CA CYS A 53 14.39 4.08 -11.28
C CYS A 53 14.84 4.52 -9.87
N GLY A 54 15.17 3.57 -9.00
CA GLY A 54 15.59 3.83 -7.61
C GLY A 54 14.47 4.25 -6.65
N LYS A 55 13.21 4.34 -7.10
CA LYS A 55 12.06 4.70 -6.26
C LYS A 55 11.21 3.47 -5.93
N PRO A 56 10.74 3.33 -4.68
CA PRO A 56 9.83 2.25 -4.32
C PRO A 56 8.43 2.49 -4.91
N LEU A 57 7.85 1.44 -5.48
CA LEU A 57 6.45 1.38 -5.89
C LEU A 57 5.79 0.14 -5.28
N TYR A 58 4.47 0.22 -5.07
CA TYR A 58 3.71 -0.76 -4.32
C TYR A 58 2.62 -1.37 -5.20
N PRO A 59 2.78 -2.62 -5.67
CA PRO A 59 1.77 -3.27 -6.51
C PRO A 59 0.46 -3.49 -5.75
N VAL A 60 -0.65 -2.95 -6.25
CA VAL A 60 -1.95 -2.99 -5.56
C VAL A 60 -2.38 -4.42 -5.22
N GLY A 61 -2.25 -5.35 -6.18
CA GLY A 61 -2.60 -6.77 -5.95
C GLY A 61 -1.78 -7.41 -4.82
N ALA A 62 -0.48 -7.09 -4.74
CA ALA A 62 0.39 -7.59 -3.69
C ALA A 62 0.04 -6.97 -2.32
N ILE A 63 -0.26 -5.67 -2.29
CA ILE A 63 -0.70 -4.99 -1.06
C ILE A 63 -2.02 -5.58 -0.55
N ARG A 64 -3.01 -5.81 -1.42
CA ARG A 64 -4.29 -6.42 -1.03
C ARG A 64 -4.08 -7.82 -0.44
N LYS A 65 -3.32 -8.67 -1.12
CA LYS A 65 -2.99 -10.00 -0.62
C LYS A 65 -2.27 -9.95 0.73
N TRP A 66 -1.32 -9.03 0.89
CA TRP A 66 -0.62 -8.83 2.16
C TRP A 66 -1.56 -8.40 3.29
N ILE A 67 -2.55 -7.54 3.04
CA ILE A 67 -3.59 -7.17 4.02
C ILE A 67 -4.41 -8.41 4.43
N GLU A 68 -4.82 -9.23 3.46
CA GLU A 68 -5.58 -10.47 3.70
C GLU A 68 -4.77 -11.43 4.59
N GLU A 69 -3.51 -11.68 4.25
CA GLU A 69 -2.60 -12.55 5.02
C GLU A 69 -2.42 -12.05 6.46
N LYS A 70 -2.22 -10.74 6.65
CA LYS A 70 -2.09 -10.14 7.99
C LYS A 70 -3.37 -10.21 8.82
N THR A 71 -4.53 -10.24 8.17
CA THR A 71 -5.83 -10.40 8.85
C THR A 71 -6.03 -11.84 9.33
N ILE A 72 -5.59 -12.83 8.54
CA ILE A 72 -5.71 -14.26 8.89
C ILE A 72 -4.75 -14.66 10.02
N LEU A 73 -3.57 -14.04 10.08
CA LEU A 73 -2.56 -14.26 11.13
C LEU A 73 -2.85 -13.50 12.44
N GLY A 74 -3.83 -12.60 12.46
CA GLY A 74 -4.29 -11.93 13.67
C GLY A 74 -5.21 -12.84 14.49
N LYS A 75 -4.62 -13.72 15.30
CA LYS A 75 -5.27 -14.35 16.45
C LYS A 75 -4.77 -13.72 17.75
#